data_AF-A0AAW1L823-F1
#
_entry.id   AF-A0AAW1L823-F1
#
_cell.length_a   1.000
_cell.length_b   1.000
_cell.length_c   1.000
_cell.angle_alpha   90.00
_cell.angle_beta   90.00
_cell.angle_gamma   90.00
#
_symmetry.space_group_name_H-M   'P 1'
#
loop_
_entity.id
_entity.type
_entity.pdbx_description
1 polymer ?
#
loop_
_entity_poly.entity_id
_entity_poly.type
_entity_poly.pdbx_seq_one_letter_code
_entity_poly.pdbx_strand_id
1 'polypeptide(L)'
;MNSFTNRLPWSYCRPEWEQENVLRNITCLASASTQATDKNSLSSSELYFRREVLKEKESIIDGIGYPDWKLTLCLGSAWLISFIIMRKGIKSSGRASYFLALFPYIILFTLLIRAVTLDGSSNGIFYFINPNWTKIVDPQVWYSAATQCFFSLNVGFGNIISYASYNSFTHNIYRDSVIISVIDTFTSLIAGFTIFGILGNLAFKLNVNVNEVINAGGTGLAFISYPEAIARFDTVPWTLQTTKSPL
;
A
#
# COMPACT_ATOMS: atom_id res chain seq x y z
N MET A 1 1.66 -15.14 -0.75
CA MET A 1 1.29 -16.51 -1.17
C MET A 1 -0.19 -16.63 -1.49
N ASN A 2 -1.08 -16.05 -0.71
CA ASN A 2 -2.54 -16.13 -0.94
C ASN A 2 -3.03 -15.43 -2.23
N SER A 3 -2.19 -14.65 -2.90
CA SER A 3 -2.51 -13.99 -4.18
C SER A 3 -2.32 -14.88 -5.42
N PHE A 4 -1.79 -16.10 -5.28
CA PHE A 4 -1.59 -17.06 -6.38
C PHE A 4 -2.82 -17.94 -6.64
N THR A 5 -3.92 -17.71 -5.94
CA THR A 5 -5.17 -18.45 -6.14
C THR A 5 -5.96 -17.88 -7.33
N ASN A 6 -6.67 -18.76 -8.06
CA ASN A 6 -7.45 -18.38 -9.25
C ASN A 6 -8.53 -17.33 -8.94
N ARG A 7 -9.10 -17.36 -7.73
CA ARG A 7 -9.90 -16.26 -7.18
C ARG A 7 -9.15 -15.61 -6.02
N LEU A 8 -9.10 -14.29 -6.03
CA LEU A 8 -8.46 -13.53 -4.96
C LEU A 8 -9.28 -13.71 -3.66
N PRO A 9 -8.66 -14.07 -2.53
CA PRO A 9 -9.39 -14.42 -1.31
C PRO A 9 -10.09 -13.24 -0.64
N TRP A 10 -9.77 -12.01 -1.04
CA TRP A 10 -10.40 -10.76 -0.58
C TRP A 10 -11.50 -10.25 -1.54
N SER A 11 -11.77 -10.94 -2.65
CA SER A 11 -12.76 -10.51 -3.66
C SER A 11 -14.21 -10.93 -3.36
N TYR A 12 -14.41 -11.87 -2.43
CA TYR A 12 -15.73 -12.40 -2.09
C TYR A 12 -15.90 -12.58 -0.57
N CYS A 13 -17.14 -12.56 -0.12
CA CYS A 13 -17.50 -12.84 1.27
C CYS A 13 -17.43 -14.36 1.54
N ARG A 14 -16.63 -14.77 2.53
CA ARG A 14 -16.55 -16.19 2.89
C ARG A 14 -17.75 -16.61 3.75
N PRO A 15 -18.26 -17.84 3.56
CA PRO A 15 -19.37 -18.36 4.37
C PRO A 15 -18.98 -18.51 5.85
N GLU A 16 -17.69 -18.72 6.15
CA GLU A 16 -17.16 -18.80 7.52
C GLU A 16 -17.40 -17.51 8.33
N TRP A 17 -17.52 -16.35 7.66
CA TRP A 17 -17.75 -15.08 8.32
C TRP A 17 -19.23 -14.81 8.63
N GLU A 18 -20.15 -15.61 8.07
CA GLU A 18 -21.59 -15.32 8.05
C GLU A 18 -22.21 -15.34 9.46
N GLN A 19 -21.87 -16.33 10.30
CA GLN A 19 -22.37 -16.40 11.67
C GLN A 19 -21.92 -15.21 12.54
N GLU A 20 -20.65 -14.83 12.44
CA GLU A 20 -20.10 -13.68 13.18
C GLU A 20 -20.65 -12.34 12.64
N ASN A 21 -20.89 -12.25 11.34
CA ASN A 21 -21.48 -11.07 10.71
C ASN A 21 -22.90 -10.82 11.23
N VAL A 22 -23.70 -11.88 11.37
CA VAL A 22 -25.04 -11.81 11.96
C VAL A 22 -24.98 -11.37 13.43
N LEU A 23 -24.08 -11.94 14.23
CA LEU A 23 -23.89 -11.57 15.64
C LEU A 23 -23.51 -10.09 15.82
N ARG A 24 -22.72 -9.55 14.90
CA ARG A 24 -22.22 -8.17 14.96
C ARG A 24 -23.04 -7.17 14.16
N ASN A 25 -24.14 -7.60 13.52
CA ASN A 25 -24.96 -6.79 12.62
C ASN A 25 -24.13 -6.10 11.52
N ILE A 26 -23.16 -6.83 10.96
CA ILE A 26 -22.26 -6.39 9.89
C ILE A 26 -22.70 -7.05 8.58
N THR A 27 -22.90 -6.26 7.54
CA THR A 27 -23.12 -6.79 6.19
C THR A 27 -21.82 -6.84 5.41
N CYS A 28 -21.46 -8.01 4.88
CA CYS A 28 -20.28 -8.15 4.04
C CYS A 28 -20.61 -7.72 2.60
N LEU A 29 -19.88 -6.73 2.10
CA LEU A 29 -20.00 -6.24 0.74
C LEU A 29 -18.89 -6.86 -0.12
N ALA A 30 -19.27 -7.81 -0.99
CA ALA A 30 -18.33 -8.40 -1.94
C ALA A 30 -17.87 -7.36 -2.97
N SER A 31 -16.65 -7.47 -3.47
CA SER A 31 -16.09 -6.46 -4.39
C SER A 31 -16.90 -6.27 -5.68
N ALA A 32 -17.70 -7.26 -6.09
CA ALA A 32 -18.58 -7.19 -7.26
C ALA A 32 -19.95 -6.55 -7.01
N SER A 33 -20.29 -6.22 -5.75
CA SER A 33 -21.61 -5.69 -5.40
C SER A 33 -21.68 -4.17 -5.49
N THR A 34 -22.73 -3.65 -6.12
CA THR A 34 -23.02 -2.21 -6.32
C THR A 34 -23.97 -1.64 -5.27
N GLN A 35 -24.20 -2.37 -4.16
CA GLN A 35 -25.11 -1.89 -3.10
C GLN A 35 -24.48 -0.75 -2.32
N ALA A 36 -25.31 0.27 -2.05
CA ALA A 36 -24.92 1.45 -1.29
C ALA A 36 -24.43 1.07 0.11
N THR A 37 -23.34 1.70 0.51
CA THR A 37 -22.67 1.49 1.80
C THR A 37 -23.59 1.89 2.95
N ASP A 38 -24.21 0.91 3.59
CA ASP A 38 -24.91 1.14 4.86
C ASP A 38 -23.88 1.33 5.98
N LYS A 39 -24.22 2.04 7.06
CA LYS A 39 -23.24 2.44 8.11
C LYS A 39 -22.50 1.25 8.78
N ASN A 40 -23.06 0.05 8.71
CA ASN A 40 -22.47 -1.18 9.26
C ASN A 40 -21.97 -2.17 8.18
N SER A 41 -21.84 -1.72 6.92
CA SER A 41 -21.31 -2.57 5.85
C SER A 41 -19.78 -2.50 5.81
N LEU A 42 -19.12 -3.67 5.76
CA LEU A 42 -17.67 -3.79 5.61
C LEU A 42 -17.34 -4.48 4.30
N SER A 43 -16.28 -4.02 3.64
CA SER A 43 -15.81 -4.65 2.40
C SER A 43 -15.22 -6.04 2.66
N SER A 44 -15.31 -6.93 1.68
CA SER A 44 -14.71 -8.27 1.77
C SER A 44 -13.19 -8.23 1.99
N SER A 45 -12.51 -7.20 1.47
CA SER A 45 -11.09 -6.95 1.69
C SER A 45 -10.76 -6.50 3.11
N GLU A 46 -11.61 -5.67 3.73
CA GLU A 46 -11.45 -5.26 5.12
C GLU A 46 -11.62 -6.44 6.08
N LEU A 47 -12.66 -7.24 5.87
CA LEU A 47 -12.90 -8.45 6.67
C LEU A 47 -11.77 -9.46 6.51
N TYR A 48 -11.27 -9.64 5.28
CA TYR A 48 -10.11 -10.49 5.04
C TYR A 48 -8.88 -10.01 5.80
N PHE A 49 -8.56 -8.69 5.76
CA PHE A 49 -7.40 -8.16 6.46
C PHE A 49 -7.53 -8.29 7.99
N ARG A 50 -8.68 -7.92 8.57
CA ARG A 50 -8.87 -7.96 10.02
C ARG A 50 -8.96 -9.38 10.58
N ARG A 51 -9.68 -10.29 9.92
CA ARG A 51 -9.95 -11.64 10.44
C ARG A 51 -8.93 -12.68 10.02
N GLU A 52 -8.49 -12.68 8.76
CA GLU A 52 -7.59 -13.71 8.25
C GLU A 52 -6.12 -13.34 8.39
N VAL A 53 -5.78 -12.07 8.13
CA VAL A 53 -4.39 -11.61 8.18
C VAL A 53 -4.01 -11.21 9.60
N LEU A 54 -4.72 -10.25 10.19
CA LEU A 54 -4.41 -9.76 11.54
C LEU A 54 -4.88 -10.69 12.64
N LYS A 55 -5.96 -11.46 12.41
CA LYS A 55 -6.65 -12.24 13.45
C LYS A 55 -6.98 -11.39 14.68
N GLU A 56 -7.52 -10.21 14.41
CA GLU A 56 -7.86 -9.22 15.43
C GLU A 56 -8.88 -9.81 16.43
N LYS A 57 -8.53 -9.80 17.71
CA LYS A 57 -9.43 -10.21 18.80
C LYS A 57 -10.40 -9.09 19.15
N GLU A 58 -11.59 -9.45 19.62
CA GLU A 58 -12.63 -8.50 20.03
C GLU A 58 -12.25 -7.65 21.25
N SER A 59 -11.47 -8.21 22.17
CA SER A 59 -10.98 -7.49 23.34
C SER A 59 -9.55 -7.87 23.68
N ILE A 60 -8.79 -6.90 24.18
CA ILE A 60 -7.40 -7.09 24.66
C ILE A 60 -7.39 -7.61 26.11
N ILE A 61 -8.57 -7.80 26.72
CA ILE A 61 -8.72 -8.15 28.14
C ILE A 61 -8.06 -9.50 28.45
N ASP A 62 -8.16 -10.47 27.53
CA ASP A 62 -7.49 -11.77 27.62
C ASP A 62 -6.07 -11.79 26.99
N GLY A 63 -5.52 -10.60 26.72
CA GLY A 63 -4.21 -10.41 26.10
C GLY A 63 -4.17 -10.64 24.59
N ILE A 64 -3.04 -10.26 23.99
CA ILE A 64 -2.79 -10.29 22.54
C ILE A 64 -2.78 -11.70 21.92
N GLY A 65 -2.76 -12.76 22.75
CA GLY A 65 -2.75 -14.15 22.29
C GLY A 65 -1.38 -14.61 21.76
N TYR A 66 -1.38 -15.80 21.15
CA TYR A 66 -0.17 -16.37 20.53
C TYR A 66 0.05 -15.79 19.13
N PRO A 67 1.31 -15.60 18.69
CA PRO A 67 1.60 -15.11 17.35
C PRO A 67 1.14 -16.11 16.30
N ASP A 68 0.56 -15.60 15.20
CA ASP A 68 0.16 -16.45 14.09
C ASP A 68 1.38 -17.12 13.46
N TRP A 69 1.32 -18.45 13.31
CA TRP A 69 2.44 -19.23 12.78
C TRP A 69 2.78 -18.86 11.33
N LYS A 70 1.78 -18.53 10.49
CA LYS A 70 2.03 -18.18 9.08
C LYS A 70 2.74 -16.83 8.98
N LEU A 71 2.31 -15.84 9.76
CA LEU A 71 3.00 -14.54 9.84
C LEU A 71 4.40 -14.67 10.43
N THR A 72 4.55 -15.48 11.48
CA THR A 72 5.86 -15.74 12.12
C THR A 72 6.84 -16.39 11.15
N LEU A 73 6.40 -17.40 10.38
CA LEU A 73 7.20 -18.03 9.35
C LEU A 73 7.56 -17.06 8.22
N CYS A 74 6.61 -16.23 7.78
CA CYS A 74 6.84 -15.19 6.79
C CYS A 74 7.91 -14.19 7.26
N LEU A 75 7.80 -13.70 8.50
CA LEU A 75 8.78 -12.81 9.10
C LEU A 75 10.15 -13.49 9.20
N GLY A 76 10.22 -14.72 9.71
CA GLY A 76 11.47 -15.49 9.78
C GLY A 76 12.13 -15.67 8.42
N SER A 77 11.34 -15.94 7.37
CA SER A 77 11.86 -16.03 6.00
C SER A 77 12.41 -14.71 5.47
N ALA A 78 11.75 -13.58 5.75
CA ALA A 78 12.23 -12.26 5.35
C ALA A 78 13.56 -11.90 6.05
N TRP A 79 13.68 -12.24 7.33
CA TRP A 79 14.94 -12.09 8.09
C TRP A 79 16.05 -12.96 7.52
N LEU A 80 15.76 -14.23 7.20
CA LEU A 80 16.73 -15.13 6.60
C LEU A 80 17.22 -14.61 5.24
N ILE A 81 16.32 -14.13 4.38
CA ILE A 81 16.67 -13.55 3.08
C ILE A 81 17.55 -12.31 3.27
N SER A 82 17.17 -11.41 4.18
CA SER A 82 17.94 -10.20 4.51
C SER A 82 19.34 -10.57 4.99
N PHE A 83 19.45 -11.56 5.88
CA PHE A 83 20.72 -12.08 6.35
C PHE A 83 21.57 -12.65 5.20
N ILE A 84 20.99 -13.44 4.30
CA ILE A 84 21.70 -14.01 3.14
C ILE A 84 22.26 -12.90 2.23
N ILE A 85 21.47 -11.85 1.97
CA ILE A 85 21.89 -10.69 1.15
C ILE A 85 23.06 -9.97 1.82
N MET A 86 22.99 -9.78 3.14
CA MET A 86 23.98 -9.04 3.94
C MET A 86 25.23 -9.85 4.31
N ARG A 87 25.17 -11.19 4.33
CA ARG A 87 26.26 -12.03 4.88
C ARG A 87 27.62 -11.80 4.23
N LYS A 88 27.62 -11.40 2.95
CA LYS A 88 28.82 -11.14 2.14
C LYS A 88 29.22 -9.65 2.16
N GLY A 89 28.65 -8.87 3.08
CA GLY A 89 28.92 -7.45 3.28
C GLY A 89 28.35 -6.55 2.19
N ILE A 90 28.87 -5.32 2.13
CA ILE A 90 28.34 -4.23 1.30
C ILE A 90 28.37 -4.54 -0.20
N LYS A 91 29.34 -5.35 -0.69
CA LYS A 91 29.43 -5.73 -2.10
C LYS A 91 28.27 -6.62 -2.55
N SER A 92 27.82 -7.52 -1.69
CA SER A 92 26.67 -8.40 -1.96
C SER A 92 25.36 -7.64 -1.86
N SER A 93 25.22 -6.83 -0.80
CA SER A 93 24.07 -5.94 -0.63
C SER A 93 23.93 -5.00 -1.83
N GLY A 94 25.01 -4.33 -2.25
CA GLY A 94 25.00 -3.45 -3.41
C GLY A 94 24.58 -4.14 -4.72
N ARG A 95 24.97 -5.41 -4.93
CA ARG A 95 24.51 -6.17 -6.10
C ARG A 95 23.01 -6.47 -6.05
N ALA A 96 22.49 -6.86 -4.89
CA ALA A 96 21.05 -7.07 -4.70
C ALA A 96 20.26 -5.76 -4.82
N SER A 97 20.83 -4.64 -4.35
CA SER A 97 20.23 -3.32 -4.42
C SER A 97 19.92 -2.86 -5.83
N TYR A 98 20.69 -3.26 -6.86
CA TYR A 98 20.33 -2.92 -8.26
C TYR A 98 18.95 -3.46 -8.62
N PHE A 99 18.64 -4.71 -8.26
CA PHE A 99 17.32 -5.28 -8.49
C PHE A 99 16.28 -4.64 -7.57
N LEU A 100 16.56 -4.56 -6.26
CA LEU A 100 15.62 -4.03 -5.27
C LEU A 100 15.27 -2.55 -5.49
N ALA A 101 16.17 -1.76 -6.07
CA ALA A 101 15.92 -0.36 -6.38
C ALA A 101 15.17 -0.19 -7.70
N LEU A 102 15.53 -0.94 -8.76
CA LEU A 102 14.93 -0.78 -10.09
C LEU A 102 13.56 -1.45 -10.23
N PHE A 103 13.37 -2.62 -9.59
CA PHE A 103 12.13 -3.38 -9.72
C PHE A 103 10.88 -2.61 -9.24
N PRO A 104 10.90 -1.89 -8.10
CA PRO A 104 9.78 -1.04 -7.68
C PRO A 104 9.41 0.02 -8.70
N TYR A 105 10.36 0.61 -9.44
CA TYR A 105 10.04 1.57 -10.49
C TYR A 105 9.27 0.92 -11.64
N ILE A 106 9.63 -0.30 -12.05
CA ILE A 106 8.89 -1.02 -13.10
C ILE A 106 7.44 -1.25 -12.67
N ILE A 107 7.24 -1.69 -11.41
CA ILE A 107 5.90 -1.90 -10.84
C ILE A 107 5.15 -0.57 -10.76
N LEU A 108 5.79 0.49 -10.25
CA LEU A 108 5.20 1.81 -10.12
C LEU A 108 4.76 2.38 -11.48
N PHE A 109 5.59 2.29 -12.51
CA PHE A 109 5.23 2.75 -13.86
C PHE A 109 4.09 1.92 -14.47
N THR A 110 4.11 0.59 -14.29
CA THR A 110 3.03 -0.28 -14.78
C THR A 110 1.69 0.06 -14.10
N LEU A 111 1.73 0.28 -12.78
CA LEU A 111 0.57 0.69 -12.00
C LEU A 111 0.10 2.09 -12.35
N LEU A 112 1.01 3.03 -12.62
CA LEU A 112 0.66 4.38 -13.06
C LEU A 112 -0.09 4.33 -14.39
N ILE A 113 0.42 3.61 -15.39
CA ILE A 113 -0.25 3.42 -16.68
C ILE A 113 -1.63 2.81 -16.48
N ARG A 114 -1.74 1.80 -15.61
CA ARG A 114 -3.05 1.21 -15.29
C ARG A 114 -3.97 2.22 -14.59
N ALA A 115 -3.45 2.98 -13.63
CA ALA A 115 -4.21 3.97 -12.87
C ALA A 115 -4.83 5.02 -13.79
N VAL A 116 -4.06 5.59 -14.72
CA VAL A 116 -4.53 6.64 -15.64
C VAL A 116 -5.45 6.13 -16.75
N THR A 117 -5.46 4.82 -17.03
CA THR A 117 -6.34 4.20 -18.03
C THR A 117 -7.68 3.76 -17.46
N LEU A 118 -7.87 3.84 -16.15
CA LEU A 118 -9.13 3.47 -15.49
C LEU A 118 -10.14 4.62 -15.54
N ASP A 119 -11.42 4.24 -15.71
CA ASP A 119 -12.53 5.19 -15.66
C ASP A 119 -12.63 5.86 -14.28
N GLY A 120 -12.87 7.17 -14.24
CA GLY A 120 -13.00 7.93 -12.98
C GLY A 120 -11.67 8.20 -12.26
N SER A 121 -10.53 7.73 -12.77
CA SER A 121 -9.21 8.01 -12.20
C SER A 121 -8.85 9.50 -12.19
N SER A 122 -9.34 10.25 -13.18
CA SER A 122 -9.15 11.70 -13.29
C SER A 122 -9.65 12.44 -12.04
N ASN A 123 -10.81 12.06 -11.48
CA ASN A 123 -11.36 12.70 -10.29
C ASN A 123 -10.43 12.55 -9.07
N GLY A 124 -9.80 11.38 -8.93
CA GLY A 124 -8.83 11.13 -7.86
C GLY A 124 -7.54 11.92 -8.07
N ILE A 125 -7.02 11.97 -9.30
CA ILE A 125 -5.83 12.76 -9.64
C ILE A 125 -6.09 14.26 -9.43
N PHE A 126 -7.25 14.77 -9.86
CA PHE A 126 -7.64 16.16 -9.63
C PHE A 126 -7.74 16.47 -8.14
N TYR A 127 -8.30 15.56 -7.34
CA TYR A 127 -8.32 15.72 -5.90
C TYR A 127 -6.91 15.82 -5.29
N PHE A 128 -5.95 15.02 -5.77
CA PHE A 128 -4.57 15.06 -5.30
C PHE A 128 -3.85 16.39 -5.59
N ILE A 129 -4.04 16.95 -6.77
CA ILE A 129 -3.34 18.16 -7.21
C ILE A 129 -4.03 19.46 -6.81
N ASN A 130 -5.32 19.43 -6.48
CA ASN A 130 -6.09 20.63 -6.19
C ASN A 130 -5.63 21.28 -4.87
N PRO A 131 -4.96 22.44 -4.91
CA PRO A 131 -4.36 23.02 -3.71
C PRO A 131 -5.41 23.72 -2.85
N ASN A 132 -5.41 23.41 -1.55
CA ASN A 132 -6.18 24.19 -0.59
C ASN A 132 -5.29 25.27 0.07
N TRP A 133 -5.31 26.47 -0.50
CA TRP A 133 -4.48 27.60 -0.05
C TRP A 133 -4.74 28.01 1.40
N THR A 134 -5.95 27.78 1.94
CA THR A 134 -6.27 28.10 3.34
C THR A 134 -5.45 27.25 4.32
N LYS A 135 -5.02 26.06 3.92
CA LYS A 135 -4.24 25.14 4.75
C LYS A 135 -2.77 25.51 4.86
N ILE A 136 -2.24 26.37 3.98
CA ILE A 136 -0.82 26.78 4.04
C ILE A 136 -0.54 27.63 5.28
N VAL A 137 -1.55 28.34 5.79
CA VAL A 137 -1.43 29.16 7.01
C VAL A 137 -1.37 28.30 8.28
N ASP A 138 -1.82 27.04 8.21
CA ASP A 138 -1.81 26.12 9.34
C ASP A 138 -0.39 25.58 9.62
N PRO A 139 0.20 25.87 10.79
CA PRO A 139 1.54 25.38 11.15
C PRO A 139 1.64 23.85 11.16
N GLN A 140 0.55 23.12 11.38
CA GLN A 140 0.55 21.66 11.37
C GLN A 140 0.89 21.08 9.99
N VAL A 141 0.54 21.77 8.91
CA VAL A 141 0.88 21.36 7.54
C VAL A 141 2.39 21.40 7.33
N TRP A 142 3.05 22.45 7.83
CA TRP A 142 4.51 22.57 7.76
C TRP A 142 5.23 21.56 8.63
N TYR A 143 4.72 21.32 9.85
CA TYR A 143 5.23 20.27 10.73
C TYR A 143 5.18 18.90 10.03
N SER A 144 4.02 18.54 9.47
CA SER A 144 3.83 17.29 8.76
C SER A 144 4.71 17.19 7.50
N ALA A 145 4.87 18.28 6.74
CA ALA A 145 5.75 18.32 5.57
C ALA A 145 7.23 18.09 5.95
N ALA A 146 7.70 18.77 7.01
CA ALA A 146 9.06 18.57 7.51
C ALA A 146 9.26 17.12 7.98
N THR A 147 8.34 16.60 8.79
CA THR A 147 8.35 15.22 9.27
C THR A 147 8.39 14.22 8.11
N GLN A 148 7.58 14.43 7.06
CA GLN A 148 7.58 13.61 5.85
C GLN A 148 8.95 13.61 5.16
N CYS A 149 9.57 14.78 4.95
CA CYS A 149 10.91 14.87 4.34
C CYS A 149 11.98 14.16 5.18
N PHE A 150 11.95 14.31 6.50
CA PHE A 150 12.90 13.65 7.41
C PHE A 150 12.80 12.12 7.35
N PHE A 151 11.57 11.58 7.39
CA PHE A 151 11.35 10.14 7.36
C PHE A 151 11.55 9.54 5.95
N SER A 152 11.19 10.26 4.88
CA SER A 152 11.38 9.78 3.50
C SER A 152 12.86 9.60 3.17
N LEU A 153 13.67 10.63 3.45
CA LEU A 153 15.10 10.61 3.20
C LEU A 153 15.90 9.81 4.25
N ASN A 154 15.27 9.34 5.33
CA ASN A 154 15.93 8.63 6.43
C ASN A 154 17.15 9.40 6.99
N VAL A 155 17.04 10.72 7.11
CA VAL A 155 18.11 11.58 7.65
C VAL A 155 18.24 11.36 9.15
N GLY A 156 19.47 11.20 9.64
CA GLY A 156 19.76 11.06 11.07
C GLY A 156 19.73 9.63 11.62
N PHE A 157 19.38 8.62 10.81
CA PHE A 157 19.29 7.21 11.24
C PHE A 157 20.60 6.41 11.07
N GLY A 158 21.71 7.05 10.69
CA GLY A 158 23.02 6.40 10.53
C GLY A 158 23.21 5.55 9.27
N ASN A 159 22.13 5.20 8.56
CA ASN A 159 22.18 4.39 7.32
C ASN A 159 23.00 5.08 6.22
N ILE A 160 22.70 6.37 5.94
CA ILE A 160 23.42 7.15 4.92
C ILE A 160 24.89 7.35 5.31
N ILE A 161 25.17 7.59 6.59
CA ILE A 161 26.54 7.74 7.11
C ILE A 161 27.32 6.43 6.90
N SER A 162 26.69 5.30 7.17
CA SER A 162 27.29 3.97 6.96
C SER A 162 27.63 3.76 5.49
N TYR A 163 26.74 4.10 4.56
CA TYR A 163 27.02 4.02 3.13
C TYR A 163 28.11 4.99 2.67
N ALA A 164 28.10 6.22 3.18
CA ALA A 164 29.12 7.22 2.88
C ALA A 164 30.53 6.77 3.35
N SER A 165 30.61 6.01 4.45
CA SER A 165 31.90 5.52 4.98
C SER A 165 32.64 4.55 4.06
N TYR A 166 31.92 3.92 3.11
CA TYR A 166 32.50 3.04 2.10
C TYR A 166 32.87 3.76 0.79
N ASN A 167 32.63 5.07 0.69
CA ASN A 167 32.91 5.85 -0.50
C ASN A 167 34.35 6.38 -0.51
N SER A 168 34.85 6.77 -1.70
CA SER A 168 36.17 7.40 -1.79
C SER A 168 36.17 8.81 -1.20
N PHE A 169 37.28 9.21 -0.57
CA PHE A 169 37.40 10.52 0.09
C PHE A 169 37.23 11.71 -0.85
N THR A 170 37.52 11.54 -2.14
CA THR A 170 37.42 12.59 -3.17
C THR A 170 36.10 12.56 -3.94
N HIS A 171 35.16 11.67 -3.58
CA HIS A 171 33.89 11.55 -4.27
C HIS A 171 33.01 12.78 -4.04
N ASN A 172 32.34 13.24 -5.11
CA ASN A 172 31.44 14.38 -5.02
C ASN A 172 30.09 13.98 -4.39
N ILE A 173 30.02 14.00 -3.06
CA ILE A 173 28.80 13.68 -2.31
C ILE A 173 27.67 14.69 -2.53
N TYR A 174 27.97 15.94 -2.90
CA TYR A 174 26.97 16.98 -3.14
C TYR A 174 26.09 16.64 -4.34
N ARG A 175 26.70 16.08 -5.39
CA ARG A 175 25.94 15.63 -6.57
C ARG A 175 24.98 14.51 -6.19
N ASP A 176 25.45 13.52 -5.43
CA ASP A 176 24.65 12.36 -5.05
C ASP A 176 23.49 12.75 -4.12
N SER A 177 23.73 13.63 -3.15
CA SER A 177 22.68 14.08 -2.23
C SER A 177 21.55 14.81 -2.96
N VAL A 178 21.89 15.72 -3.89
CA VAL A 178 20.88 16.43 -4.71
C VAL A 178 20.09 15.43 -5.56
N ILE A 179 20.74 14.48 -6.21
CA ILE A 179 20.07 13.47 -7.04
C ILE A 179 19.12 12.62 -6.18
N ILE A 180 19.57 12.14 -5.02
CA ILE A 180 18.76 11.32 -4.11
C ILE A 180 17.53 12.10 -3.65
N SER A 181 17.67 13.36 -3.23
CA SER A 181 16.54 14.17 -2.76
C SER A 181 15.52 14.48 -3.86
N VAL A 182 15.98 14.76 -5.08
CA VAL A 182 15.09 15.02 -6.22
C VAL A 182 14.34 13.74 -6.62
N ILE A 183 15.04 12.61 -6.71
CA ILE A 183 14.44 11.32 -7.06
C ILE A 183 13.42 10.89 -5.99
N ASP A 184 13.74 11.04 -4.71
CA ASP A 184 12.82 10.71 -3.60
C ASP A 184 11.51 11.51 -3.70
N THR A 185 11.61 12.82 -3.90
CA THR A 185 10.45 13.71 -4.04
C THR A 185 9.64 13.35 -5.28
N PHE A 186 10.30 13.17 -6.43
CA PHE A 186 9.63 12.85 -7.69
C PHE A 186 8.94 11.49 -7.66
N THR A 187 9.60 10.48 -7.07
CA THR A 187 9.03 9.14 -6.89
C THR A 187 7.82 9.18 -5.98
N SER A 188 7.87 9.96 -4.90
CA SER A 188 6.75 10.19 -4.00
C SER A 188 5.55 10.84 -4.70
N LEU A 189 5.80 11.80 -5.59
CA LEU A 189 4.76 12.42 -6.42
C LEU A 189 4.13 11.41 -7.39
N ILE A 190 4.93 10.60 -8.10
CA ILE A 190 4.42 9.55 -9.00
C ILE A 190 3.59 8.52 -8.23
N ALA A 191 4.05 8.10 -7.04
CA ALA A 191 3.30 7.22 -6.17
C ALA A 191 1.97 7.84 -5.75
N GLY A 192 1.96 9.14 -5.41
CA GLY A 192 0.74 9.91 -5.15
C GLY A 192 -0.24 9.84 -6.33
N PHE A 193 0.19 10.21 -7.54
CA PHE A 193 -0.65 10.12 -8.75
C PHE A 193 -1.22 8.71 -8.97
N THR A 194 -0.39 7.68 -8.78
CA THR A 194 -0.79 6.29 -8.96
C THR A 194 -1.87 5.88 -7.94
N ILE A 195 -1.64 6.16 -6.66
CA ILE A 195 -2.58 5.83 -5.58
C ILE A 195 -3.90 6.57 -5.75
N PHE A 196 -3.85 7.89 -5.95
CA PHE A 196 -5.05 8.69 -6.10
C PHE A 196 -5.82 8.37 -7.39
N GLY A 197 -5.14 8.01 -8.48
CA GLY A 197 -5.81 7.51 -9.70
C GLY A 197 -6.59 6.21 -9.46
N ILE A 198 -6.00 5.26 -8.72
CA ILE A 198 -6.67 4.00 -8.35
C ILE A 198 -7.84 4.25 -7.41
N LEU A 199 -7.68 5.12 -6.41
CA LEU A 199 -8.76 5.50 -5.49
C LEU A 199 -9.89 6.27 -6.19
N GLY A 200 -9.57 7.09 -7.20
CA GLY A 200 -10.56 7.77 -8.04
C GLY A 200 -11.44 6.79 -8.81
N ASN A 201 -10.85 5.74 -9.39
CA ASN A 201 -11.60 4.66 -10.01
C ASN A 201 -12.50 3.93 -9.00
N LEU A 202 -11.97 3.64 -7.80
CA LEU A 202 -12.75 2.98 -6.75
C LEU A 202 -13.95 3.85 -6.31
N ALA A 203 -13.74 5.15 -6.10
CA ALA A 203 -14.80 6.10 -5.77
C ALA A 203 -15.87 6.17 -6.88
N PHE A 204 -15.45 6.19 -8.15
CA PHE A 204 -16.35 6.17 -9.30
C PHE A 204 -17.19 4.88 -9.36
N LYS A 205 -16.59 3.72 -9.13
CA LYS A 205 -17.32 2.43 -9.12
C LYS A 205 -18.28 2.29 -7.93
N LEU A 206 -17.93 2.89 -6.80
CA LEU A 206 -18.79 2.91 -5.60
C LEU A 206 -19.83 4.03 -5.64
N ASN A 207 -19.77 4.93 -6.61
CA ASN A 207 -20.62 6.12 -6.70
C ASN A 207 -20.58 6.98 -5.42
N VAL A 208 -19.38 7.10 -4.83
CA VAL A 208 -19.11 7.92 -3.62
C VAL A 208 -18.05 8.97 -3.91
N ASN A 209 -17.90 9.95 -3.02
CA ASN A 209 -16.84 10.94 -3.14
C ASN A 209 -15.47 10.34 -2.82
N VAL A 210 -14.43 10.84 -3.49
CA VAL A 210 -13.02 10.44 -3.29
C VAL A 210 -12.60 10.56 -1.81
N ASN A 211 -13.11 11.57 -1.10
CA ASN A 211 -12.84 11.81 0.32
C ASN A 211 -13.22 10.63 1.22
N GLU A 212 -14.33 9.96 0.92
CA GLU A 212 -14.86 8.87 1.75
C GLU A 212 -13.97 7.63 1.65
N VAL A 213 -13.36 7.40 0.48
CA VAL A 213 -12.48 6.26 0.23
C VAL A 213 -11.07 6.48 0.83
N ILE A 214 -10.61 7.73 0.89
CA ILE A 214 -9.27 8.07 1.41
C ILE A 214 -9.20 8.00 2.94
N ASN A 215 -10.32 8.28 3.62
CA ASN A 215 -10.37 8.38 5.08
C ASN A 215 -9.99 7.09 5.81
N ALA A 216 -9.88 5.95 5.12
CA ALA A 216 -9.37 4.70 5.69
C ALA A 216 -7.91 4.81 6.20
N GLY A 217 -7.08 5.68 5.62
CA GLY A 217 -5.74 6.04 6.10
C GLY A 217 -4.71 4.90 6.26
N GLY A 218 -3.42 5.22 6.16
CA GLY A 218 -2.31 4.35 6.60
C GLY A 218 -2.36 2.91 6.06
N THR A 219 -2.35 1.93 6.99
CA THR A 219 -2.39 0.50 6.67
C THR A 219 -3.68 0.08 5.97
N GLY A 220 -4.80 0.75 6.24
CA GLY A 220 -6.07 0.51 5.57
C GLY A 220 -5.99 0.77 4.07
N LEU A 221 -5.33 1.84 3.64
CA LEU A 221 -5.15 2.13 2.21
C LEU A 221 -4.39 1.01 1.49
N ALA A 222 -3.31 0.51 2.10
CA ALA A 222 -2.44 -0.50 1.50
C ALA A 222 -3.03 -1.92 1.55
N PHE A 223 -3.73 -2.28 2.63
CA PHE A 223 -4.18 -3.66 2.86
C PHE A 223 -5.68 -3.87 2.71
N ILE A 224 -6.47 -2.80 2.54
CA ILE A 224 -7.92 -2.87 2.32
C ILE A 224 -8.25 -2.23 0.98
N SER A 225 -8.04 -0.92 0.83
CA SER A 225 -8.46 -0.19 -0.37
C SER A 225 -7.74 -0.66 -1.64
N TYR A 226 -6.44 -0.99 -1.54
CA TYR A 226 -5.67 -1.44 -2.69
C TYR A 226 -6.04 -2.85 -3.16
N PRO A 227 -6.14 -3.88 -2.27
CA PRO A 227 -6.69 -5.18 -2.64
C PRO A 227 -8.11 -5.10 -3.18
N GLU A 228 -8.96 -4.22 -2.61
CA GLU A 228 -10.32 -3.98 -3.08
C GLU A 228 -10.33 -3.45 -4.53
N ALA A 229 -9.51 -2.45 -4.83
CA ALA A 229 -9.40 -1.90 -6.18
C ALA A 229 -8.88 -2.96 -7.17
N ILE A 230 -7.85 -3.73 -6.79
CA ILE A 230 -7.30 -4.80 -7.63
C ILE A 230 -8.34 -5.90 -7.89
N ALA A 231 -9.13 -6.27 -6.89
CA ALA A 231 -10.17 -7.29 -7.03
C ALA A 231 -11.26 -6.92 -8.03
N ARG A 232 -11.43 -5.61 -8.31
CA ARG A 232 -12.41 -5.08 -9.25
C ARG A 232 -11.86 -4.83 -10.65
N PHE A 233 -10.54 -4.92 -10.85
CA PHE A 233 -9.98 -4.81 -12.19
C PHE A 233 -10.28 -6.09 -12.97
N ASP A 234 -10.68 -5.99 -14.24
CA ASP A 234 -10.90 -7.14 -15.14
C ASP A 234 -9.61 -7.89 -15.49
N THR A 235 -8.47 -7.20 -15.38
CA THR A 235 -7.13 -7.69 -15.67
C THR A 235 -6.17 -7.15 -14.63
N VAL A 236 -5.51 -8.04 -13.89
CA VAL A 236 -4.48 -7.67 -12.91
C VAL A 236 -3.10 -7.84 -13.59
N PRO A 237 -2.23 -6.81 -13.62
CA PRO A 237 -1.05 -6.80 -14.49
C PRO A 237 -0.04 -7.95 -14.31
N TRP A 238 0.02 -8.55 -13.12
CA TRP A 238 0.99 -9.62 -12.79
C TRP A 238 0.38 -11.02 -12.76
N THR A 239 -0.94 -11.16 -12.82
CA THR A 239 -1.60 -12.45 -13.02
C THR A 239 -2.10 -12.47 -14.45
N LEU A 240 -1.55 -13.33 -15.30
CA LEU A 240 -2.05 -13.60 -16.66
C LEU A 240 -3.46 -14.25 -16.67
N GLN A 241 -4.28 -13.95 -15.67
CA GLN A 241 -5.63 -14.46 -15.46
C GLN A 241 -6.61 -13.30 -15.45
N THR A 242 -7.62 -13.42 -16.32
CA THR A 242 -8.79 -12.56 -16.34
C THR A 242 -9.61 -12.83 -15.08
N THR A 243 -9.79 -11.83 -14.24
CA THR A 243 -10.71 -11.78 -13.10
C THR A 243 -12.17 -11.67 -13.59
N LYS A 244 -12.54 -12.44 -14.62
CA LYS A 244 -13.95 -12.61 -14.99
C LYS A 244 -14.57 -13.50 -13.92
N SER A 245 -15.35 -12.90 -13.01
CA SER A 245 -16.40 -13.66 -12.33
C SER A 245 -17.40 -14.14 -13.39
N PRO A 246 -17.79 -15.42 -13.41
CA PRO A 246 -19.01 -15.79 -14.12
C PRO A 246 -20.16 -15.04 -13.43
N LEU A 247 -21.06 -14.51 -14.27
CA LEU A 247 -22.36 -13.95 -13.89
C LEU A 247 -23.06 -14.78 -12.80
#